data_AF-A0A1X2IE80-F1
#
_entry.id   AF-A0A1X2IE80-F1
#
_cell.length_a   1.000
_cell.length_b   1.000
_cell.length_c   1.000
_cell.angle_alpha   90.00
_cell.angle_beta   90.00
_cell.angle_gamma   90.00
#
_symmetry.space_group_name_H-M   'P 1'
#
loop_
_entity.id
_entity.type
_entity.pdbx_description
1 polymer ?
#
loop_
_entity_poly.entity_id
_entity_poly.type
_entity_poly.pdbx_seq_one_letter_code
_entity_poly.pdbx_strand_id
1 'polypeptide(L)'
;MLNVRWFDTITSTWGRDNATVSDPQQNIVPRAFHSATLLPGSTKILIYGGSAYIASQNTIPADYAYLYDYESKQYNLLDLGSNGAGRRSGHCAVLYKHYIFFMFGFNDKLQLQNDVNVLDVSNVTQPVWVMAGSSNNGTMPPSGSGLSAGATAGIAVAAVIVGLGIAFAGVFIWCRRRKHDRERDLNQLDPRATLNDFHAPIYSQNPVGTISSDLGSPSAQDDRTHSSTPYYLKEIIKPSSDEPDPCSKPFAHE
;
A
#
# COMPACT_ATOMS: atom_id res chain seq x y z
N MET A 1 -29.03 -15.49 -8.65
CA MET A 1 -28.17 -16.67 -8.40
C MET A 1 -26.76 -16.18 -8.11
N LEU A 2 -26.14 -16.69 -7.04
CA LEU A 2 -24.76 -16.36 -6.71
C LEU A 2 -23.85 -17.36 -7.45
N ASN A 3 -23.16 -16.88 -8.47
CA ASN A 3 -22.27 -17.72 -9.27
C ASN A 3 -20.85 -17.59 -8.75
N VAL A 4 -20.23 -18.71 -8.35
CA VAL A 4 -18.79 -18.76 -8.04
C VAL A 4 -18.09 -19.46 -9.19
N ARG A 5 -17.04 -18.82 -9.71
CA ARG A 5 -16.18 -19.39 -10.76
C ARG A 5 -14.91 -19.90 -10.11
N TRP A 6 -14.45 -21.05 -10.55
CA TRP A 6 -13.16 -21.62 -10.16
C TRP A 6 -12.47 -22.15 -11.41
N PHE A 7 -11.15 -22.28 -11.33
CA PHE A 7 -10.32 -22.82 -12.38
C PHE A 7 -9.56 -24.02 -11.83
N ASP A 8 -9.75 -25.16 -12.46
CA ASP A 8 -8.99 -26.37 -12.16
C ASP A 8 -7.69 -26.34 -12.96
N THR A 9 -6.57 -26.34 -12.24
CA THR A 9 -5.23 -26.27 -12.79
C THR A 9 -4.72 -27.60 -13.33
N ILE A 10 -5.30 -28.73 -12.88
CA ILE A 10 -4.96 -30.08 -13.37
C ILE A 10 -5.59 -30.28 -14.75
N THR A 11 -6.88 -29.98 -14.87
CA THR A 11 -7.62 -30.15 -16.14
C THR A 11 -7.58 -28.93 -17.04
N SER A 12 -7.09 -27.79 -16.54
CA SER A 12 -7.10 -26.49 -17.23
C SER A 12 -8.51 -26.05 -17.67
N THR A 13 -9.50 -26.30 -16.83
CA THR A 13 -10.91 -26.01 -17.13
C THR A 13 -11.53 -25.02 -16.14
N TRP A 14 -12.45 -24.20 -16.65
CA TRP A 14 -13.27 -23.33 -15.83
C TRP A 14 -14.53 -24.07 -15.38
N GLY A 15 -14.77 -24.06 -14.07
CA GLY A 15 -15.99 -24.53 -13.46
C GLY A 15 -16.91 -23.41 -13.01
N ARG A 16 -18.07 -23.82 -12.47
CA ARG A 16 -19.02 -22.92 -11.82
C ARG A 16 -19.77 -23.66 -10.73
N ASP A 17 -19.89 -23.02 -9.59
CA ASP A 17 -20.83 -23.38 -8.53
C ASP A 17 -21.99 -22.40 -8.46
N ASN A 18 -23.18 -22.94 -8.18
CA ASN A 18 -24.36 -22.17 -7.81
C ASN A 18 -24.39 -22.07 -6.29
N ALA A 19 -23.87 -20.97 -5.76
CA ALA A 19 -23.80 -20.74 -4.33
C ALA A 19 -25.15 -20.25 -3.78
N THR A 20 -25.36 -20.52 -2.49
CA THR A 20 -26.51 -20.05 -1.71
C THR A 20 -26.07 -19.14 -0.57
N VAL A 21 -27.03 -18.55 0.13
CA VAL A 21 -26.84 -17.86 1.41
C VAL A 21 -27.40 -18.73 2.52
N SER A 22 -26.80 -18.67 3.71
CA SER A 22 -27.30 -19.40 4.87
C SER A 22 -28.59 -18.81 5.43
N ASP A 23 -28.72 -17.48 5.41
CA ASP A 23 -29.98 -16.78 5.68
C ASP A 23 -30.73 -16.51 4.35
N PRO A 24 -31.91 -17.11 4.12
CA PRO A 24 -32.70 -16.89 2.92
C PRO A 24 -33.12 -15.43 2.67
N GLN A 25 -33.10 -14.57 3.69
CA GLN A 25 -33.42 -13.15 3.57
C GLN A 25 -32.21 -12.31 3.16
N GLN A 26 -31.00 -12.86 3.25
CA GLN A 26 -29.78 -12.15 2.90
C GLN A 26 -29.69 -11.92 1.39
N ASN A 27 -29.68 -10.64 0.99
CA ASN A 27 -29.36 -10.23 -0.36
C ASN A 27 -27.88 -9.84 -0.43
N ILE A 28 -27.10 -10.47 -1.30
CA ILE A 28 -25.69 -10.10 -1.54
C ILE A 28 -25.64 -9.20 -2.77
N VAL A 29 -25.32 -7.92 -2.57
CA VAL A 29 -25.19 -6.96 -3.66
C VAL A 29 -23.97 -7.30 -4.53
N PRO A 30 -24.12 -7.40 -5.88
CA PRO A 30 -23.00 -7.54 -6.80
C PRO A 30 -21.99 -6.41 -6.63
N ARG A 31 -20.70 -6.75 -6.48
CA ARG A 31 -19.64 -5.79 -6.19
C ARG A 31 -18.31 -6.19 -6.80
N ALA A 32 -17.46 -5.21 -7.06
CA ALA A 32 -16.09 -5.39 -7.55
C ALA A 32 -15.08 -4.79 -6.55
N PHE A 33 -13.79 -5.01 -6.79
CA PHE A 33 -12.69 -4.48 -5.96
C PHE A 33 -12.72 -4.94 -4.49
N HIS A 34 -13.32 -6.10 -4.23
CA HIS A 34 -13.20 -6.84 -2.99
C HIS A 34 -11.91 -7.66 -2.98
N SER A 35 -11.51 -8.15 -1.81
CA SER A 35 -10.48 -9.18 -1.68
C SER A 35 -11.12 -10.53 -1.37
N ALA A 36 -10.42 -11.61 -1.71
CA ALA A 36 -10.81 -12.98 -1.41
C ALA A 36 -9.61 -13.71 -0.81
N THR A 37 -9.70 -14.13 0.46
CA THR A 37 -8.60 -14.74 1.20
C THR A 37 -9.02 -16.10 1.74
N LEU A 38 -8.34 -17.18 1.33
CA LEU A 38 -8.55 -18.52 1.89
C LEU A 38 -8.06 -18.54 3.35
N LEU A 39 -8.94 -18.91 4.28
CA LEU A 39 -8.60 -19.00 5.70
C LEU A 39 -7.82 -20.29 6.00
N PRO A 40 -6.69 -20.22 6.75
CA PRO A 40 -5.82 -21.36 7.01
C PRO A 40 -6.56 -22.57 7.58
N GLY A 41 -6.24 -23.77 7.05
CA GLY A 41 -6.77 -25.03 7.59
C GLY A 41 -8.28 -25.19 7.48
N SER A 42 -8.93 -24.48 6.55
CA SER A 42 -10.38 -24.49 6.39
C SER A 42 -10.83 -24.47 4.93
N THR A 43 -12.13 -24.62 4.73
CA THR A 43 -12.82 -24.53 3.43
C THR A 43 -13.37 -23.13 3.16
N LYS A 44 -13.02 -22.15 4.01
CA LYS A 44 -13.66 -20.84 4.05
C LYS A 44 -12.79 -19.79 3.39
N ILE A 45 -13.38 -19.04 2.48
CA ILE A 45 -12.78 -17.88 1.82
C ILE A 45 -13.46 -16.63 2.40
N LEU A 46 -12.68 -15.77 3.03
CA LEU A 46 -13.13 -14.45 3.45
C LEU A 46 -13.21 -13.54 2.23
N ILE A 47 -14.43 -13.13 1.88
CA ILE A 47 -14.71 -12.09 0.90
C ILE A 47 -14.89 -10.78 1.66
N TYR A 48 -13.98 -9.82 1.44
CA TYR A 48 -13.97 -8.57 2.20
C TYR A 48 -14.08 -7.36 1.28
N GLY A 49 -14.90 -6.41 1.68
CA GLY A 49 -15.07 -5.10 1.08
C GLY A 49 -15.71 -5.12 -0.31
N GLY A 50 -15.18 -4.22 -1.15
CA GLY A 50 -15.65 -4.00 -2.51
C GLY A 50 -16.74 -2.95 -2.59
N SER A 51 -16.99 -2.49 -3.82
CA SER A 51 -17.99 -1.47 -4.10
C SER A 51 -18.93 -1.90 -5.21
N ALA A 52 -20.15 -1.39 -5.13
CA ALA A 52 -21.23 -1.61 -6.08
C ALA A 52 -21.63 -0.27 -6.70
N TYR A 53 -22.03 -0.31 -7.97
CA TYR A 53 -22.58 0.85 -8.64
C TYR A 53 -24.10 0.88 -8.43
N ILE A 54 -24.56 1.70 -7.50
CA ILE A 54 -25.97 1.79 -7.06
C ILE A 54 -26.44 3.23 -7.27
N ALA A 55 -27.61 3.41 -7.89
CA ALA A 55 -28.20 4.74 -8.11
C ALA A 55 -27.22 5.76 -8.73
N SER A 56 -26.43 5.32 -9.72
CA SER A 56 -25.41 6.12 -10.41
C SER A 56 -24.24 6.59 -9.54
N GLN A 57 -23.98 5.92 -8.41
CA GLN A 57 -22.88 6.23 -7.51
C GLN A 57 -22.12 4.96 -7.10
N ASN A 58 -20.80 5.09 -6.94
CA ASN A 58 -20.00 4.02 -6.37
C ASN A 58 -20.22 3.97 -4.86
N THR A 59 -20.92 2.94 -4.40
CA THR A 59 -21.30 2.77 -3.00
C THR A 59 -20.56 1.58 -2.41
N ILE A 60 -20.09 1.69 -1.18
CA ILE A 60 -19.58 0.55 -0.40
C ILE A 60 -20.73 0.00 0.43
N PRO A 61 -21.24 -1.21 0.15
CA PRO A 61 -22.39 -1.75 0.87
C PRO A 61 -22.11 -1.93 2.37
N ALA A 62 -23.17 -1.89 3.18
CA ALA A 62 -23.08 -2.02 4.63
C ALA A 62 -22.66 -3.44 5.05
N ASP A 63 -23.03 -4.45 4.27
CA ASP A 63 -22.60 -5.84 4.40
C ASP A 63 -21.27 -6.06 3.66
N TYR A 64 -20.16 -5.77 4.34
CA TYR A 64 -18.84 -5.72 3.71
C TYR A 64 -17.97 -6.96 3.95
N ALA A 65 -18.45 -7.98 4.65
CA ALA A 65 -17.67 -9.20 4.88
C ALA A 65 -18.55 -10.44 4.82
N TYR A 66 -18.07 -11.46 4.11
CA TYR A 66 -18.72 -12.76 4.03
C TYR A 66 -17.69 -13.88 4.13
N LEU A 67 -18.09 -14.99 4.74
CA LEU A 67 -17.39 -16.27 4.64
C LEU A 67 -18.09 -17.13 3.58
N TYR A 68 -17.40 -17.36 2.47
CA TYR A 68 -17.82 -18.34 1.47
C TYR A 68 -17.17 -19.68 1.78
N ASP A 69 -17.97 -20.72 1.98
CA ASP A 69 -17.49 -22.08 2.17
C ASP A 69 -17.61 -22.84 0.85
N TYR A 70 -16.48 -23.25 0.25
CA TYR A 70 -16.49 -23.85 -1.09
C TYR A 70 -16.97 -25.31 -1.12
N GLU A 71 -17.00 -26.00 0.02
CA GLU A 71 -17.54 -27.37 0.10
C GLU A 71 -19.07 -27.34 0.14
N SER A 72 -19.62 -26.54 1.06
CA SER A 72 -21.07 -26.38 1.19
C SER A 72 -21.67 -25.44 0.15
N LYS A 73 -20.84 -24.66 -0.54
CA LYS A 73 -21.20 -23.65 -1.55
C LYS A 73 -22.11 -22.57 -0.96
N GLN A 74 -21.87 -22.20 0.30
CA GLN A 74 -22.70 -21.22 1.01
C GLN A 74 -21.92 -19.98 1.41
N TYR A 75 -22.55 -18.82 1.23
CA TYR A 75 -22.14 -17.55 1.81
C TYR A 75 -22.80 -17.37 3.18
N ASN A 76 -21.99 -16.96 4.16
CA ASN A 76 -22.43 -16.53 5.48
C ASN A 76 -22.03 -15.08 5.67
N LEU A 77 -22.96 -14.22 6.06
CA LEU A 77 -22.63 -12.84 6.46
C LEU A 77 -21.71 -12.91 7.68
N LEU A 78 -20.62 -12.15 7.64
CA LEU A 78 -19.70 -12.02 8.76
C LEU A 78 -19.81 -10.62 9.36
N ASP A 79 -20.36 -10.54 10.57
CA ASP A 79 -20.38 -9.30 11.33
C ASP A 79 -19.04 -9.13 12.07
N LEU A 80 -18.28 -8.10 11.68
CA LEU A 80 -16.99 -7.73 12.27
C LEU A 80 -17.10 -6.52 13.21
N GLY A 81 -18.32 -6.05 13.49
CA GLY A 81 -18.59 -4.87 14.29
C GLY A 81 -18.11 -3.57 13.64
N SER A 82 -17.92 -2.54 14.47
CA SER A 82 -17.51 -1.19 14.07
C SER A 82 -16.00 -0.90 14.20
N ASN A 83 -15.22 -1.87 14.67
CA ASN A 83 -13.78 -1.73 14.87
C ASN A 83 -12.98 -2.08 13.59
N GLY A 84 -11.68 -1.77 13.63
CA GLY A 84 -10.71 -2.19 12.61
C GLY A 84 -10.88 -1.49 11.27
N ALA A 85 -10.70 -2.24 10.18
CA ALA A 85 -10.62 -1.64 8.85
C ALA A 85 -11.98 -1.09 8.35
N GLY A 86 -13.09 -1.63 8.86
CA GLY A 86 -14.43 -1.26 8.40
C GLY A 86 -14.66 -1.48 6.91
N ARG A 87 -15.80 -1.00 6.41
CA ARG A 87 -16.18 -1.13 5.00
C ARG A 87 -15.25 -0.32 4.09
N ARG A 88 -14.63 -0.99 3.10
CA ARG A 88 -13.70 -0.35 2.14
C ARG A 88 -13.64 -1.10 0.81
N SER A 89 -13.15 -0.43 -0.23
CA SER A 89 -13.02 -0.98 -1.59
C SER A 89 -11.63 -0.65 -2.16
N GLY A 90 -11.14 -1.46 -3.10
CA GLY A 90 -9.82 -1.27 -3.72
C GLY A 90 -8.66 -1.37 -2.74
N HIS A 91 -8.83 -2.13 -1.66
CA HIS A 91 -7.82 -2.33 -0.62
C HIS A 91 -6.96 -3.56 -0.94
N CYS A 92 -5.85 -3.71 -0.21
CA CYS A 92 -5.03 -4.91 -0.22
C CYS A 92 -5.32 -5.76 1.03
N ALA A 93 -5.44 -7.07 0.86
CA ALA A 93 -5.54 -8.03 1.95
C ALA A 93 -4.42 -9.07 1.82
N VAL A 94 -3.62 -9.25 2.87
CA VAL A 94 -2.50 -10.20 2.88
C VAL A 94 -2.60 -11.09 4.12
N LEU A 95 -2.63 -12.40 3.89
CA LEU A 95 -2.61 -13.41 4.95
C LEU A 95 -1.17 -13.74 5.36
N TYR A 96 -0.90 -13.72 6.65
CA TYR A 96 0.31 -14.27 7.24
C TYR A 96 -0.03 -15.04 8.52
N LYS A 97 0.25 -16.34 8.52
CA LYS A 97 -0.20 -17.28 9.57
C LYS A 97 -1.73 -17.16 9.73
N HIS A 98 -2.20 -16.79 10.92
CA HIS A 98 -3.61 -16.56 11.24
C HIS A 98 -3.96 -15.07 11.33
N TYR A 99 -3.18 -14.19 10.69
CA TYR A 99 -3.43 -12.75 10.64
C TYR A 99 -3.65 -12.27 9.21
N ILE A 100 -4.72 -11.54 8.98
CA ILE A 100 -4.98 -10.85 7.72
C ILE A 100 -4.72 -9.36 7.90
N PHE A 101 -3.82 -8.82 7.09
CA PHE A 101 -3.49 -7.42 7.04
C PHE A 101 -4.34 -6.74 5.96
N PHE A 102 -5.23 -5.84 6.37
CA PHE A 102 -6.00 -4.97 5.49
C PHE A 102 -5.32 -3.62 5.38
N MET A 103 -4.93 -3.24 4.18
CA MET A 103 -4.15 -2.04 3.91
C MET A 103 -4.82 -1.19 2.83
N PHE A 104 -4.82 0.11 3.05
CA PHE A 104 -5.23 1.11 2.05
C PHE A 104 -6.68 0.94 1.56
N GLY A 105 -6.93 1.32 0.31
CA GLY A 105 -8.25 1.38 -0.32
C GLY A 105 -8.94 2.72 -0.05
N PHE A 106 -10.24 2.76 -0.27
CA PHE A 106 -11.07 3.92 0.06
C PHE A 106 -12.32 3.51 0.83
N ASN A 107 -12.81 4.44 1.67
CA ASN A 107 -14.01 4.25 2.47
C ASN A 107 -15.29 4.70 1.71
N ASP A 108 -16.42 4.64 2.40
CA ASP A 108 -17.74 5.05 1.90
C ASP A 108 -17.84 6.53 1.50
N LYS A 109 -16.98 7.38 2.06
CA LYS A 109 -16.83 8.79 1.69
C LYS A 109 -15.86 9.01 0.53
N LEU A 110 -15.43 7.93 -0.12
CA LEU A 110 -14.42 7.92 -1.18
C LEU A 110 -13.06 8.49 -0.75
N GLN A 111 -12.77 8.46 0.55
CA GLN A 111 -11.49 8.92 1.09
C GLN A 111 -10.48 7.78 1.03
N LEU A 112 -9.34 8.03 0.41
CA LEU A 112 -8.20 7.11 0.44
C LEU A 112 -7.74 6.89 1.89
N GLN A 113 -7.51 5.63 2.23
CA GLN A 113 -7.00 5.22 3.53
C GLN A 113 -5.51 4.94 3.43
N ASN A 114 -4.76 5.29 4.47
CA ASN A 114 -3.33 5.02 4.62
C ASN A 114 -3.03 4.17 5.86
N ASP A 115 -4.03 3.44 6.34
CA ASP A 115 -3.99 2.63 7.56
C ASP A 115 -3.67 1.16 7.26
N VAL A 116 -3.27 0.45 8.33
CA VAL A 116 -3.08 -1.00 8.35
C VAL A 116 -3.88 -1.54 9.52
N ASN A 117 -4.79 -2.47 9.23
CA ASN A 117 -5.63 -3.14 10.23
C ASN A 117 -5.37 -4.63 10.18
N VAL A 118 -5.36 -5.28 11.35
CA VAL A 118 -5.06 -6.71 11.45
C VAL A 118 -6.25 -7.45 12.00
N LEU A 119 -6.70 -8.46 11.27
CA LEU A 119 -7.76 -9.38 11.68
C LEU A 119 -7.12 -10.71 12.06
N ASP A 120 -7.33 -11.15 13.30
CA ASP A 120 -6.98 -12.49 13.76
C ASP A 120 -8.07 -13.48 13.30
N VAL A 121 -7.67 -14.48 12.52
CA VAL A 121 -8.52 -15.54 11.97
C VAL A 121 -8.17 -16.92 12.53
N SER A 122 -7.53 -16.99 13.70
CA SER A 122 -7.26 -18.26 14.40
C SER A 122 -8.55 -19.04 14.69
N ASN A 123 -9.65 -18.33 14.96
CA ASN A 123 -11.00 -18.86 14.90
C ASN A 123 -11.67 -18.43 13.58
N VAL A 124 -11.71 -19.36 12.61
CA VAL A 124 -12.27 -19.09 11.27
C VAL A 124 -13.75 -18.73 11.26
N THR A 125 -14.50 -19.08 12.32
CA THR A 125 -15.94 -18.77 12.42
C THR A 125 -16.21 -17.45 13.13
N GLN A 126 -15.26 -16.97 13.92
CA GLN A 126 -15.36 -15.72 14.66
C GLN A 126 -14.02 -14.97 14.62
N PRO A 127 -13.62 -14.43 13.45
CA PRO A 127 -12.47 -13.55 13.35
C PRO A 127 -12.62 -12.32 14.24
N VAL A 128 -11.51 -11.85 14.82
CA VAL A 128 -11.50 -10.70 15.72
C VAL A 128 -10.44 -9.69 15.31
N TRP A 129 -10.78 -8.41 15.38
CA TRP A 129 -9.80 -7.34 15.13
C TRP A 129 -8.76 -7.31 16.24
N VAL A 130 -7.48 -7.20 15.87
CA VAL A 130 -6.39 -6.98 16.81
C VAL A 130 -6.45 -5.51 17.22
N MET A 131 -6.92 -5.25 18.44
CA MET A 131 -6.97 -3.90 19.00
C MET A 131 -5.62 -3.58 19.65
N ALA A 132 -5.01 -2.46 19.26
CA ALA A 132 -3.87 -1.90 19.97
C ALA A 132 -4.34 -1.37 21.33
N GLY A 133 -4.31 -2.20 22.39
CA GLY A 133 -4.60 -1.74 23.75
C GLY A 133 -5.18 -2.75 24.76
N SER A 134 -5.53 -3.98 24.40
CA SER A 134 -6.01 -4.96 25.39
C SER A 134 -4.85 -5.72 26.04
N SER A 135 -4.02 -5.00 26.80
CA SER A 135 -3.34 -5.60 27.95
C SER A 135 -4.41 -5.92 28.99
N ASN A 136 -4.61 -7.20 29.27
CA ASN A 136 -5.49 -7.66 30.35
C ASN A 136 -5.22 -6.87 31.63
N ASN A 137 -6.30 -6.37 32.25
CA ASN A 137 -6.30 -5.67 33.53
C ASN A 137 -5.59 -6.48 34.62
N GLY A 138 -4.29 -6.27 34.78
CA GLY A 138 -3.59 -6.44 36.04
C GLY A 138 -3.82 -5.18 36.86
N THR A 139 -4.50 -5.33 37.98
CA THR A 139 -4.77 -4.28 38.97
C THR A 139 -3.49 -3.49 39.29
N MET A 140 -3.39 -2.24 38.82
CA MET A 140 -2.31 -1.34 39.24
C MET A 140 -2.56 -0.84 40.67
N PRO A 141 -1.59 -0.91 41.60
CA PRO A 141 -1.59 -0.07 42.78
C PRO A 141 -1.20 1.38 42.40
N PRO A 142 -1.52 2.38 43.24
CA PRO A 142 -1.48 3.77 42.83
C PRO A 142 -0.04 4.28 42.65
N SER A 143 0.09 5.07 41.59
CA SER A 143 1.08 6.07 41.23
C SER A 143 1.99 6.58 42.36
N GLY A 144 3.22 6.05 42.41
CA GLY A 144 4.37 6.72 43.03
C GLY A 144 5.25 7.32 41.93
N SER A 145 5.31 8.64 41.85
CA SER A 145 6.17 9.39 40.93
C SER A 145 7.65 9.20 41.28
N GLY A 146 8.32 8.29 40.58
CA GLY A 146 9.77 8.15 40.62
C GLY A 146 10.25 7.51 39.32
N LEU A 147 11.08 8.21 38.55
CA LEU A 147 11.72 7.62 37.38
C LEU A 147 12.62 6.47 37.87
N SER A 148 12.45 5.30 37.24
CA SER A 148 13.25 4.10 37.52
C SER A 148 14.75 4.42 37.46
N ALA A 149 15.52 3.88 38.41
CA ALA A 149 16.98 4.04 38.44
C ALA A 149 17.65 3.67 37.11
N GLY A 150 17.03 2.78 36.31
CA GLY A 150 17.49 2.47 34.95
C GLY A 150 17.26 3.60 33.93
N ALA A 151 16.17 4.37 34.05
CA ALA A 151 15.90 5.54 33.22
C ALA A 151 16.87 6.70 33.54
N THR A 152 17.20 6.89 34.83
CA THR A 152 18.18 7.90 35.25
C THR A 152 19.60 7.53 34.81
N ALA A 153 19.98 6.25 34.87
CA ALA A 153 21.28 5.78 34.39
C ALA A 153 21.45 5.91 32.87
N GLY A 154 20.39 5.65 32.09
CA GLY A 154 20.43 5.77 30.63
C GLY A 154 20.64 7.20 30.12
N ILE A 155 19.99 8.19 30.75
CA ILE A 155 20.08 9.60 30.34
C ILE A 155 21.48 10.18 30.60
N ALA A 156 22.13 9.77 31.68
CA ALA A 156 23.48 10.25 32.02
C ALA A 156 24.55 9.82 31.00
N VAL A 157 24.45 8.61 30.44
CA VAL A 157 25.42 8.09 29.46
C VAL A 157 25.25 8.75 28.09
N ALA A 158 24.02 9.02 27.66
CA ALA A 158 23.75 9.64 26.36
C ALA A 158 24.27 11.10 26.27
N ALA A 159 24.21 11.88 27.35
CA ALA A 159 24.66 13.26 27.37
C ALA A 159 26.18 13.41 27.14
N VAL A 160 27.00 12.47 27.64
CA VAL A 160 28.46 12.51 27.49
C VAL A 160 28.88 12.21 26.04
N ILE A 161 28.21 11.26 25.38
CA ILE A 161 28.52 10.89 23.99
C ILE A 161 28.16 12.02 23.02
N VAL A 162 27.02 12.69 23.22
CA VAL A 162 26.61 13.84 22.40
C VAL A 162 27.55 15.03 22.60
N GLY A 163 27.99 15.30 23.84
CA GLY A 163 28.93 16.39 24.13
C GLY A 163 30.29 16.21 23.45
N LEU A 164 30.85 15.01 23.50
CA LEU A 164 32.14 14.69 22.84
C LEU A 164 32.02 14.71 21.31
N GLY A 165 30.90 14.23 20.76
CA GLY A 165 30.64 14.26 19.33
C GLY A 165 30.57 15.68 18.75
N ILE A 166 29.90 16.61 19.44
CA ILE A 166 29.77 18.01 19.00
C ILE A 166 31.13 18.73 19.04
N ALA A 167 31.94 18.51 20.08
CA ALA A 167 33.27 19.10 20.18
C ALA A 167 34.20 18.62 19.04
N PHE A 168 34.17 17.32 18.74
CA PHE A 168 34.97 16.76 17.65
C PHE A 168 34.53 17.30 16.27
N ALA A 169 33.23 17.39 16.02
CA ALA A 169 32.70 17.99 14.80
C ALA A 169 33.10 19.47 14.66
N GLY A 170 33.07 20.24 15.75
CA GLY A 170 33.50 21.63 15.77
C GLY A 170 34.98 21.80 15.39
N VAL A 171 35.87 20.98 15.97
CA VAL A 171 37.31 21.01 15.65
C VAL A 171 37.58 20.57 14.20
N PHE A 172 36.88 19.55 13.71
CA PHE A 172 37.01 19.09 12.34
C PHE A 172 36.60 20.14 11.30
N ILE A 173 35.47 20.83 11.53
CA ILE A 173 34.99 21.91 10.65
C ILE A 173 35.95 23.10 10.69
N TRP A 174 36.47 23.47 11.87
CA TRP A 174 37.45 24.55 12.00
C TRP A 174 38.76 24.24 11.26
N CYS A 175 39.27 23.01 11.36
CA CYS A 175 40.45 22.58 10.62
C CYS A 175 40.23 22.60 9.10
N ARG A 176 39.05 22.17 8.63
CA ARG A 176 38.70 22.25 7.19
C ARG A 176 38.62 23.69 6.69
N ARG A 177 38.01 24.60 7.45
CA ARG A 177 37.93 26.02 7.06
C ARG A 177 39.32 26.65 6.98
N ARG A 178 40.17 26.39 7.98
CA ARG A 178 41.54 26.91 8.00
C ARG A 178 42.40 26.40 6.83
N LYS A 179 42.14 25.20 6.31
CA LYS A 179 42.83 24.70 5.12
C LYS A 179 42.41 25.46 3.86
N HIS A 180 41.11 25.74 3.72
CA HIS A 180 40.59 26.49 2.57
C HIS A 180 41.04 27.95 2.54
N ASP A 181 41.20 28.59 3.71
CA ASP A 181 41.68 29.98 3.78
C ASP A 181 43.15 30.09 3.30
N ARG A 182 43.99 29.08 3.58
CA ARG A 182 45.37 29.02 3.06
C ARG A 182 45.44 28.90 1.53
N GLU A 183 44.46 28.26 0.91
CA GLU A 183 44.41 28.10 -0.55
C GLU A 183 43.99 29.40 -1.24
N ARG A 184 43.19 30.26 -0.59
CA ARG A 184 42.80 31.58 -1.12
C ARG A 184 43.94 32.59 -1.05
N ASP A 185 44.72 32.58 0.04
CA ASP A 185 45.89 33.46 0.18
C ASP A 185 46.97 33.15 -0.86
N LEU A 186 47.14 31.87 -1.23
CA LEU A 186 48.08 31.46 -2.28
C LEU A 186 47.61 31.88 -3.68
N ASN A 187 46.31 31.79 -3.96
CA ASN A 187 45.75 32.20 -5.26
C ASN A 187 45.75 33.73 -5.45
N GLN A 188 45.72 34.51 -4.36
CA GLN A 188 45.78 35.97 -4.43
C GLN A 188 47.20 36.50 -4.74
N LEU A 189 48.24 35.66 -4.57
CA LEU A 189 49.62 35.98 -4.92
C LEU A 189 49.99 35.55 -6.36
N ASP A 190 49.04 35.02 -7.14
CA ASP A 190 49.28 34.58 -8.52
C ASP A 190 49.11 35.76 -9.51
N PRO A 191 50.19 36.23 -10.19
CA PRO A 191 50.14 37.37 -11.10
C PRO A 191 49.43 37.09 -12.44
N ARG A 192 48.75 35.96 -12.64
CA ARG A 192 48.09 35.58 -13.91
C ARG A 192 46.57 35.79 -13.98
N ALA A 193 45.90 36.27 -12.93
CA ALA A 193 44.43 36.30 -12.85
C ALA A 193 43.71 37.44 -13.62
N THR A 194 44.39 38.37 -14.28
CA THR A 194 43.77 39.62 -14.81
C THR A 194 43.33 39.59 -16.28
N LEU A 195 43.14 38.43 -16.93
CA LEU A 195 42.98 38.37 -18.40
C LEU A 195 41.59 38.00 -18.95
N ASN A 196 40.54 37.83 -18.13
CA ASN A 196 39.28 37.22 -18.58
C ASN A 196 38.01 38.09 -18.50
N ASP A 197 38.09 39.40 -18.65
CA ASP A 197 36.90 40.25 -18.90
C ASP A 197 36.78 40.58 -20.38
N PHE A 198 36.14 39.73 -21.21
CA PHE A 198 35.56 40.16 -22.48
C PHE A 198 34.43 39.24 -22.98
N HIS A 199 33.30 39.88 -23.29
CA HIS A 199 32.16 39.49 -24.15
C HIS A 199 30.94 38.71 -23.58
N ALA A 200 29.80 39.43 -23.57
CA ALA A 200 28.44 38.91 -23.75
C ALA A 200 27.77 39.63 -24.95
N PRO A 201 26.77 39.04 -25.63
CA PRO A 201 25.85 39.82 -26.45
C PRO A 201 24.35 39.62 -26.13
N ILE A 202 23.61 40.68 -26.42
CA ILE A 202 22.17 41.00 -26.25
C ILE A 202 21.42 40.78 -27.58
N TYR A 203 20.11 40.46 -27.60
CA TYR A 203 19.08 40.83 -28.61
C TYR A 203 17.67 40.34 -28.13
N SER A 204 16.49 40.78 -28.59
CA SER A 204 15.77 42.08 -28.68
C SER A 204 14.34 41.83 -29.23
N GLN A 205 13.29 42.29 -28.51
CA GLN A 205 11.94 42.81 -28.88
C GLN A 205 10.86 42.07 -29.77
N ASN A 206 9.60 42.17 -29.29
CA ASN A 206 8.21 41.77 -29.75
C ASN A 206 7.60 42.74 -30.82
N PRO A 207 6.32 42.71 -31.35
CA PRO A 207 5.03 42.22 -30.76
C PRO A 207 3.79 41.76 -31.64
N VAL A 208 2.82 41.13 -30.97
CA VAL A 208 1.31 41.15 -30.96
C VAL A 208 0.45 41.27 -32.26
N GLY A 209 -0.56 40.39 -32.39
CA GLY A 209 -1.79 40.56 -33.19
C GLY A 209 -2.94 39.59 -32.80
N THR A 210 -4.13 40.13 -32.57
CA THR A 210 -5.36 39.54 -31.95
C THR A 210 -6.28 38.80 -32.94
N ILE A 211 -7.01 37.74 -32.51
CA ILE A 211 -8.13 37.10 -33.27
C ILE A 211 -9.38 36.98 -32.38
N SER A 212 -10.56 37.35 -32.89
CA SER A 212 -11.88 37.10 -32.30
C SER A 212 -12.96 36.84 -33.37
N SER A 213 -13.94 36.00 -33.02
CA SER A 213 -15.26 35.70 -33.65
C SER A 213 -15.22 35.04 -35.05
N ASP A 214 -16.08 34.09 -35.46
CA ASP A 214 -17.42 33.71 -35.00
C ASP A 214 -17.87 32.34 -35.59
N LEU A 215 -18.92 31.78 -34.98
CA LEU A 215 -19.88 30.71 -35.36
C LEU A 215 -19.72 29.82 -36.62
N GLY A 216 -20.06 28.52 -36.44
CA GLY A 216 -20.76 27.71 -37.46
C GLY A 216 -20.45 26.19 -37.48
N SER A 217 -21.37 25.36 -36.95
CA SER A 217 -21.54 23.94 -37.34
C SER A 217 -22.58 23.85 -38.49
N PRO A 218 -22.89 22.71 -39.15
CA PRO A 218 -22.40 21.32 -38.99
C PRO A 218 -22.09 20.57 -40.32
N SER A 219 -21.26 19.51 -40.30
CA SER A 219 -21.38 18.39 -41.25
C SER A 219 -20.53 17.19 -40.83
N ALA A 220 -20.95 16.05 -41.36
CA ALA A 220 -20.70 14.69 -40.92
C ALA A 220 -19.33 14.08 -41.28
N GLN A 221 -19.18 12.85 -40.79
CA GLN A 221 -18.27 11.76 -41.19
C GLN A 221 -16.89 11.70 -40.52
N ASP A 222 -16.81 10.71 -39.63
CA ASP A 222 -15.90 9.56 -39.73
C ASP A 222 -14.41 9.88 -39.88
N ASP A 223 -13.66 9.85 -38.77
CA ASP A 223 -12.39 9.15 -38.82
C ASP A 223 -11.95 8.61 -37.45
N ARG A 224 -11.44 7.39 -37.49
CA ARG A 224 -10.87 6.64 -36.38
C ARG A 224 -9.60 7.34 -35.92
N THR A 225 -9.49 7.67 -34.65
CA THR A 225 -8.18 7.78 -34.01
C THR A 225 -8.14 7.00 -32.71
N HIS A 226 -7.35 5.94 -32.77
CA HIS A 226 -6.81 5.20 -31.64
C HIS A 226 -6.25 6.19 -30.61
N SER A 227 -6.87 6.25 -29.43
CA SER A 227 -6.22 6.80 -28.24
C SER A 227 -5.14 5.81 -27.83
N SER A 228 -3.92 6.06 -28.29
CA SER A 228 -2.71 5.37 -27.88
C SER A 228 -2.41 5.73 -26.41
N THR A 229 -2.72 4.84 -25.50
CA THR A 229 -2.16 4.84 -24.15
C THR A 229 -0.68 4.44 -24.24
N PRO A 230 0.25 5.18 -23.62
CA PRO A 230 1.66 4.81 -23.62
C PRO A 230 1.95 3.98 -22.37
N TYR A 231 1.48 2.73 -22.34
CA TYR A 231 1.98 1.75 -21.37
C TYR A 231 2.51 0.54 -22.13
N TYR A 232 3.70 0.72 -22.69
CA TYR A 232 4.49 -0.34 -23.27
C TYR A 232 5.23 -1.06 -22.12
N LEU A 233 4.58 -2.05 -21.48
CA LEU A 233 5.28 -3.01 -20.63
C LEU A 233 6.01 -3.98 -21.55
N LYS A 234 7.29 -3.70 -21.83
CA LYS A 234 8.20 -4.65 -22.44
C LYS A 234 9.28 -5.05 -21.46
N GLU A 235 8.90 -5.83 -20.46
CA GLU A 235 9.81 -6.74 -19.81
C GLU A 235 9.16 -8.12 -19.76
N ILE A 236 9.58 -8.97 -20.70
CA ILE A 236 9.41 -10.42 -20.57
C ILE A 236 10.41 -10.82 -19.49
N ILE A 237 9.95 -10.91 -18.24
CA ILE A 237 10.73 -11.53 -17.17
C ILE A 237 10.88 -13.00 -17.56
N LYS A 238 12.07 -13.37 -18.07
CA LYS A 238 12.42 -14.78 -18.23
C LYS A 238 12.50 -15.40 -16.83
N PRO A 239 11.93 -16.59 -16.61
CA PRO A 239 12.17 -17.31 -15.36
C PRO A 239 13.67 -17.57 -15.23
N SER A 240 14.20 -17.27 -14.05
CA SER A 240 15.57 -17.60 -13.64
C SER A 240 15.76 -19.11 -13.72
N SER A 241 16.25 -19.60 -14.86
CA SER A 241 16.87 -20.91 -14.94
C SER A 241 18.20 -20.79 -14.22
N ASP A 242 18.26 -21.25 -12.96
CA ASP A 242 19.44 -21.85 -12.32
C ASP A 242 19.19 -21.99 -10.80
N GLU A 243 18.41 -23.00 -10.41
CA GLU A 243 18.69 -23.77 -9.18
C GLU A 243 18.01 -25.16 -9.27
N PRO A 244 18.72 -26.27 -8.97
CA PRO A 244 18.13 -27.60 -8.99
C PRO A 244 17.21 -27.83 -7.78
N ASP A 245 15.97 -28.20 -8.03
CA ASP A 245 14.98 -28.60 -7.03
C ASP A 245 15.44 -29.88 -6.29
N PRO A 246 15.66 -29.87 -4.96
CA PRO A 246 16.15 -31.04 -4.23
C PRO A 246 15.08 -32.13 -3.97
N CYS A 247 13.88 -32.03 -4.57
CA CYS A 247 12.74 -32.86 -4.19
C CYS A 247 12.18 -33.75 -5.30
N SER A 248 12.98 -34.14 -6.30
CA SER A 248 12.61 -35.17 -7.26
C SER A 248 13.17 -36.55 -6.88
N LYS A 249 12.41 -37.34 -6.12
CA LYS A 249 12.47 -38.81 -6.22
C LYS A 249 11.05 -39.37 -6.32
N PRO A 250 10.76 -40.19 -7.34
CA PRO A 250 9.46 -40.84 -7.46
C PRO A 250 9.33 -41.99 -6.45
N PHE A 251 8.18 -42.09 -5.80
CA PHE A 251 7.79 -43.29 -5.08
C PHE A 251 7.53 -44.40 -6.09
N ALA A 252 8.36 -45.44 -6.04
CA ALA A 252 8.15 -46.69 -6.75
C ALA A 252 7.01 -47.48 -6.08
N HIS A 253 6.23 -48.13 -6.92
CA HIS A 253 5.24 -49.14 -6.56
C HIS A 253 5.90 -50.36 -5.90
N GLU A 254 5.33 -50.81 -4.79
CA GLU A 254 5.09 -52.22 -4.43
C GLU A 254 3.95 -52.29 -3.41
#